data_AF-A0A511KJY5-F1
#
_entry.id   AF-A0A511KJY5-F1
#
_cell.length_a   1.000
_cell.length_b   1.000
_cell.length_c   1.000
_cell.angle_alpha   90.00
_cell.angle_beta   90.00
_cell.angle_gamma   90.00
#
_symmetry.space_group_name_H-M   'P 1'
#
loop_
_entity.id
_entity.type
_entity.pdbx_description
1 polymer ?
#
loop_
_entity_poly.entity_id
_entity_poly.type
_entity_poly.pdbx_seq_one_letter_code
_entity_poly.pdbx_strand_id
1 'polypeptide(L)'
;MPGLTDDEVVSEMRKMTAFIKQEALEKAREIKVKADEEFAIEKGKIVRQESANIDANFERKKKQAEIEKKIAISNQNNKARLQLLEKREELLEKVFDEAKGKIGDVTKDQSKYAELLRNLVLQALYRLMEKNVKVSGRPKDQEILKKAVEDAASEFREKSGIEVRVEVDDQLSDKLNGGIILTGARITVNNTLDERLRLLSELALPALRENLFGKNPNRAFFS
;
A
#
# COMPACT_ATOMS: atom_id res chain seq x y z
N MET A 1 63.91 87.25 47.92
CA MET A 1 63.50 86.98 46.53
C MET A 1 62.38 87.96 46.20
N PRO A 2 62.45 88.74 45.11
CA PRO A 2 61.38 89.66 44.75
C PRO A 2 60.11 88.83 44.48
N GLY A 3 58.97 89.26 45.03
CA GLY A 3 57.67 88.68 44.70
C GLY A 3 57.34 88.94 43.22
N LEU A 4 56.68 87.98 42.58
CA LEU A 4 56.20 88.10 41.21
C LEU A 4 55.35 89.37 41.05
N THR A 5 55.50 90.04 39.91
CA THR A 5 54.69 91.21 39.53
C THR A 5 53.26 90.78 39.15
N ASP A 6 52.27 91.65 39.34
CA ASP A 6 50.85 91.33 39.08
C ASP A 6 50.60 90.82 37.64
N ASP A 7 51.35 91.31 36.65
CA ASP A 7 51.28 90.84 35.27
C ASP A 7 51.80 89.39 35.10
N GLU A 8 52.80 88.98 35.88
CA GLU A 8 53.31 87.60 35.89
C GLU A 8 52.27 86.66 36.51
N VAL A 9 51.57 87.09 37.58
CA VAL A 9 50.49 86.33 38.22
C VAL A 9 49.30 86.13 37.26
N VAL A 10 48.90 87.17 36.53
CA VAL A 10 47.82 87.06 35.52
C VAL A 10 48.24 86.15 34.37
N SER A 11 49.50 86.20 33.93
CA SER A 11 50.02 85.27 32.91
C SER A 11 50.02 83.83 33.41
N GLU A 12 50.33 83.58 34.68
CA GLU A 12 50.36 82.25 35.27
C GLU A 12 48.93 81.68 35.42
N MET A 13 47.96 82.49 35.84
CA MET A 13 46.54 82.11 35.87
C MET A 13 45.99 81.77 34.48
N ARG A 14 46.41 82.50 33.43
CA ARG A 14 46.04 82.18 32.04
C ARG A 14 46.64 80.86 31.58
N LYS A 15 47.88 80.53 31.98
CA LYS A 15 48.49 79.22 31.72
C LYS A 15 47.74 78.10 32.44
N MET A 16 47.38 78.29 33.72
CA MET A 16 46.60 77.31 34.48
C MET A 16 45.21 77.07 33.88
N THR A 17 44.49 78.12 33.48
CA THR A 17 43.17 77.98 32.83
C THR A 17 43.27 77.32 31.45
N ALA A 18 44.31 77.63 30.67
CA ALA A 18 44.58 76.95 29.40
C ALA A 18 44.88 75.46 29.61
N PHE A 19 45.66 75.11 30.65
CA PHE A 19 45.94 73.72 31.02
C PHE A 19 44.67 72.95 31.40
N ILE A 20 43.83 73.51 32.29
CA ILE A 20 42.55 72.89 32.69
C ILE A 20 41.64 72.68 31.47
N LYS A 21 41.59 73.64 30.55
CA LYS A 21 40.79 73.53 29.33
C LYS A 21 41.34 72.45 28.39
N GLN A 22 42.66 72.36 28.25
CA GLN A 22 43.30 71.33 27.43
C GLN A 22 43.08 69.93 28.01
N GLU A 23 43.24 69.76 29.32
CA GLU A 23 42.98 68.51 30.03
C GLU A 23 41.51 68.08 29.89
N ALA A 24 40.56 69.02 30.03
CA ALA A 24 39.13 68.73 29.81
C ALA A 24 38.83 68.31 28.35
N LEU A 25 39.47 68.93 27.37
CA LEU A 25 39.32 68.58 25.95
C LEU A 25 39.94 67.22 25.61
N GLU A 26 41.04 66.86 26.26
CA GLU A 26 41.70 65.57 26.09
C GLU A 26 40.87 64.45 26.72
N LYS A 27 40.35 64.68 27.94
CA LYS A 27 39.43 63.76 28.62
C LYS A 27 38.12 63.57 27.86
N ALA A 28 37.57 64.63 27.28
CA ALA A 28 36.37 64.55 26.43
C ALA A 28 36.65 63.74 25.14
N ARG A 29 37.83 63.89 24.55
CA ARG A 29 38.25 63.08 23.39
C ARG A 29 38.43 61.61 23.75
N GLU A 30 39.05 61.32 24.88
CA GLU A 30 39.23 59.95 25.37
C GLU A 30 37.88 59.25 25.59
N ILE A 31 36.93 59.93 26.24
CA ILE A 31 35.57 59.40 26.44
C ILE A 31 34.89 59.11 25.11
N LYS A 32 35.04 60.01 24.13
CA LYS A 32 34.44 59.83 22.81
C LYS A 32 35.02 58.63 22.06
N VAL A 33 36.35 58.48 22.07
CA VAL A 33 37.02 57.34 21.44
C VAL A 33 36.58 56.02 22.11
N LYS A 34 36.54 55.98 23.44
CA LYS A 34 36.04 54.81 24.18
C LYS A 34 34.59 54.48 23.86
N ALA A 35 33.72 55.49 23.75
CA ALA A 35 32.33 55.28 23.38
C ALA A 35 32.18 54.71 21.96
N ASP A 36 32.98 55.18 21.00
CA ASP A 36 32.98 54.66 19.62
C ASP A 36 33.49 53.21 19.56
N GLU A 37 34.52 52.88 20.35
CA GLU A 37 35.03 51.50 20.49
C GLU A 37 33.99 50.56 21.11
N GLU A 38 33.37 50.96 22.23
CA GLU A 38 32.31 50.19 22.88
C GLU A 38 31.09 50.00 21.97
N PHE A 39 30.69 51.04 21.23
CA PHE A 39 29.61 50.94 20.25
C PHE A 39 29.91 49.91 19.17
N ALA A 40 31.13 49.93 18.61
CA ALA A 40 31.54 48.99 17.59
C ALA A 40 31.55 47.53 18.10
N ILE A 41 32.03 47.33 19.33
CA ILE A 41 32.06 46.02 20.00
C ILE A 41 30.64 45.51 20.25
N GLU A 42 29.77 46.31 20.87
CA GLU A 42 28.42 45.85 21.24
C GLU A 42 27.55 45.65 20.00
N LYS A 43 27.66 46.51 18.98
CA LYS A 43 27.02 46.29 17.69
C LYS A 43 27.48 44.98 17.05
N GLY A 44 28.79 44.73 17.05
CA GLY A 44 29.36 43.49 16.51
C GLY A 44 28.85 42.26 17.25
N LYS A 45 28.75 42.33 18.57
CA LYS A 45 28.22 41.27 19.42
C LYS A 45 26.74 40.97 19.15
N ILE A 46 25.89 42.00 19.09
CA ILE A 46 24.46 41.86 18.79
C ILE A 46 24.28 41.23 17.40
N VAL A 47 24.99 41.73 16.38
CA VAL A 47 24.88 41.19 15.02
C VAL A 47 25.33 39.73 14.96
N ARG A 48 26.44 39.37 15.61
CA ARG A 48 26.91 37.97 15.65
C ARG A 48 25.91 37.06 16.35
N GLN A 49 25.35 37.49 17.47
CA GLN A 49 24.37 36.72 18.23
C GLN A 49 23.09 36.47 17.41
N GLU A 50 22.55 37.52 16.79
CA GLU A 50 21.36 37.37 15.94
C GLU A 50 21.63 36.58 14.67
N SER A 51 22.80 36.74 14.05
CA SER A 51 23.20 35.92 12.89
C SER A 51 23.25 34.45 13.26
N ALA A 52 23.84 34.10 14.41
CA ALA A 52 23.87 32.71 14.89
C ALA A 52 22.47 32.15 15.16
N ASN A 53 21.55 32.96 15.69
CA ASN A 53 20.16 32.56 15.88
C ASN A 53 19.43 32.31 14.55
N ILE A 54 19.66 33.18 13.56
CA ILE A 54 19.08 33.06 12.21
C ILE A 54 19.62 31.79 11.53
N ASP A 55 20.92 31.55 11.60
CA ASP A 55 21.56 30.36 11.02
C ASP A 55 21.03 29.07 11.65
N ALA A 56 20.92 29.02 12.97
CA ALA A 56 20.35 27.87 13.68
C ALA A 56 18.90 27.59 13.28
N ASN A 57 18.08 28.64 13.13
CA ASN A 57 16.69 28.50 12.68
C ASN A 57 16.60 28.07 11.21
N PHE A 58 17.48 28.59 10.36
CA PHE A 58 17.55 28.21 8.95
C PHE A 58 17.98 26.74 8.80
N GLU A 59 18.96 26.28 9.57
CA GLU A 59 19.42 24.90 9.56
C GLU A 59 18.30 23.93 9.98
N ARG A 60 17.52 24.28 11.01
CA ARG A 60 16.32 23.51 11.41
C ARG A 60 15.30 23.43 10.28
N LYS A 61 14.98 24.57 9.63
CA LYS A 61 14.04 24.59 8.48
C LYS A 61 14.56 23.77 7.30
N LYS A 62 15.85 23.83 7.01
CA LYS A 62 16.49 23.05 5.95
C LYS A 62 16.39 21.55 6.24
N LYS A 63 16.73 21.11 7.45
CA LYS A 63 16.61 19.72 7.88
C LYS A 63 15.15 19.22 7.77
N GLN A 64 14.19 20.05 8.20
CA GLN A 64 12.77 19.73 8.08
C GLN A 64 12.34 19.55 6.62
N ALA A 65 12.73 20.47 5.73
CA ALA A 65 12.42 20.37 4.30
C ALA A 65 13.08 19.13 3.64
N GLU A 66 14.29 18.75 4.06
CA GLU A 66 14.94 17.53 3.59
C GLU A 66 14.19 16.27 4.04
N ILE A 67 13.70 16.24 5.28
CA ILE A 67 12.88 15.14 5.80
C ILE A 67 11.56 15.06 5.04
N GLU A 68 10.87 16.18 4.85
CA GLU A 68 9.62 16.25 4.09
C GLU A 68 9.80 15.78 2.64
N LYS A 69 10.91 16.17 2.00
CA LYS A 69 11.26 15.67 0.65
C LYS A 69 11.44 14.15 0.65
N LYS A 70 12.13 13.58 1.64
CA LYS A 70 12.31 12.13 1.76
C LYS A 70 10.97 11.41 1.98
N ILE A 71 10.09 11.96 2.81
CA ILE A 71 8.74 11.43 3.04
C ILE A 71 7.93 11.49 1.75
N ALA A 72 7.95 12.61 1.02
CA ALA A 72 7.23 12.76 -0.24
C ALA A 72 7.68 11.74 -1.29
N ILE A 73 9.00 11.55 -1.46
CA ILE A 73 9.55 10.54 -2.37
C ILE A 73 9.12 9.13 -1.94
N SER A 74 9.20 8.82 -0.64
CA SER A 74 8.79 7.52 -0.10
C SER A 74 7.30 7.25 -0.38
N ASN A 75 6.43 8.23 -0.11
CA ASN A 75 5.00 8.14 -0.35
C ASN A 75 4.69 7.96 -1.84
N GLN A 76 5.39 8.68 -2.72
CA GLN A 76 5.22 8.55 -4.17
C GLN A 76 5.65 7.16 -4.67
N ASN A 77 6.78 6.64 -4.19
CA ASN A 77 7.24 5.30 -4.52
C ASN A 77 6.27 4.23 -4.03
N ASN A 78 5.75 4.37 -2.81
CA ASN A 78 4.74 3.45 -2.27
C ASN A 78 3.44 3.50 -3.09
N LYS A 79 2.98 4.70 -3.47
CA LYS A 79 1.80 4.87 -4.33
C LYS A 79 2.00 4.21 -5.69
N ALA A 80 3.14 4.43 -6.34
CA ALA A 80 3.47 3.80 -7.62
C ALA A 80 3.53 2.27 -7.50
N ARG A 81 4.08 1.75 -6.40
CA ARG A 81 4.11 0.31 -6.10
C ARG A 81 2.71 -0.26 -5.92
N LEU A 82 1.83 0.41 -5.17
CA LEU A 82 0.44 -0.02 -4.98
C LEU A 82 -0.32 -0.04 -6.31
N GLN A 83 -0.18 1.00 -7.13
CA GLN A 83 -0.78 1.06 -8.47
C GLN A 83 -0.29 -0.08 -9.37
N LEU A 84 1.00 -0.42 -9.32
CA LEU A 84 1.53 -1.56 -10.07
C LEU A 84 0.92 -2.90 -9.59
N LEU A 85 0.77 -3.08 -8.27
CA LEU A 85 0.16 -4.29 -7.70
C LEU A 85 -1.31 -4.41 -8.10
N GLU A 86 -2.07 -3.31 -8.00
CA GLU A 86 -3.47 -3.22 -8.41
C GLU A 86 -3.63 -3.57 -9.90
N LYS A 87 -2.77 -3.02 -10.77
CA LYS A 87 -2.80 -3.35 -12.20
C LYS A 87 -2.46 -4.81 -12.49
N ARG A 88 -1.56 -5.42 -11.71
CA ARG A 88 -1.26 -6.85 -11.85
C ARG A 88 -2.44 -7.72 -11.44
N GLU A 89 -3.15 -7.34 -10.39
CA GLU A 89 -4.37 -8.01 -9.94
C GLU A 89 -5.49 -7.88 -10.97
N GLU A 90 -5.73 -6.67 -11.49
CA GLU A 90 -6.70 -6.42 -12.57
C GLU A 90 -6.44 -7.28 -13.82
N LEU A 91 -5.16 -7.46 -14.20
CA LEU A 91 -4.80 -8.34 -15.32
C LEU A 91 -5.09 -9.81 -15.02
N LEU A 92 -4.86 -10.27 -13.78
CA LEU A 92 -5.19 -11.64 -13.38
C LEU A 92 -6.70 -11.86 -13.37
N GLU A 93 -7.48 -10.92 -12.85
CA GLU A 93 -8.94 -10.98 -12.86
C GLU A 93 -9.47 -11.07 -14.30
N LYS A 94 -8.95 -10.27 -15.23
CA LYS A 94 -9.31 -10.34 -16.65
C LYS A 94 -9.06 -11.72 -17.25
N VAL A 95 -7.93 -12.36 -16.94
CA VAL A 95 -7.63 -13.72 -17.41
C VAL A 95 -8.65 -14.72 -16.88
N PHE A 96 -9.05 -14.61 -15.61
CA PHE A 96 -10.07 -15.49 -15.04
C PHE A 96 -11.47 -15.22 -15.59
N ASP A 97 -11.81 -13.97 -15.88
CA ASP A 97 -13.09 -13.62 -16.47
C ASP A 97 -13.19 -14.07 -17.93
N GLU A 98 -12.10 -13.98 -18.71
CA GLU A 98 -12.02 -14.61 -20.03
C GLU A 98 -12.13 -16.14 -19.95
N ALA A 99 -11.52 -16.76 -18.93
CA ALA A 99 -11.65 -18.20 -18.70
C ALA A 99 -13.10 -18.59 -18.35
N LYS A 100 -13.81 -17.82 -17.51
CA LYS A 100 -15.24 -18.00 -17.24
C LYS A 100 -16.06 -17.91 -18.51
N GLY A 101 -15.79 -16.91 -19.36
CA GLY A 101 -16.44 -16.76 -20.66
C GLY A 101 -16.29 -18.01 -21.54
N LYS A 102 -15.06 -18.54 -21.65
CA LYS A 102 -14.78 -19.77 -22.42
C LYS A 102 -15.43 -21.02 -21.81
N ILE A 103 -15.55 -21.11 -20.49
CA ILE A 103 -16.28 -22.19 -19.82
C ILE A 103 -17.78 -22.14 -20.16
N GLY A 104 -18.34 -20.93 -20.28
CA GLY A 104 -19.70 -20.73 -20.79
C GLY A 104 -19.90 -21.33 -22.18
N ASP A 105 -18.90 -21.22 -23.07
CA ASP A 105 -19.00 -21.81 -24.42
C ASP A 105 -19.08 -23.33 -24.41
N VAL A 106 -18.45 -24.02 -23.44
CA VAL A 106 -18.52 -25.49 -23.32
C VAL A 106 -19.94 -25.98 -23.08
N THR A 107 -20.80 -25.16 -22.44
CA THR A 107 -22.21 -25.50 -22.23
C THR A 107 -23.08 -25.44 -23.49
N LYS A 108 -22.56 -24.86 -24.59
CA LYS A 108 -23.27 -24.86 -25.88
C LYS A 108 -23.21 -26.24 -26.56
N ASP A 109 -22.15 -27.00 -26.33
CA ASP A 109 -21.96 -28.35 -26.88
C ASP A 109 -22.70 -29.38 -26.01
N GLN A 110 -23.97 -29.67 -26.32
CA GLN A 110 -24.83 -30.57 -25.51
C GLN A 110 -24.22 -31.96 -25.27
N SER A 111 -23.56 -32.57 -26.27
CA SER A 111 -22.99 -33.92 -26.12
C SER A 111 -21.82 -33.96 -25.13
N LYS A 112 -20.88 -33.00 -25.23
CA LYS A 112 -19.74 -32.91 -24.30
C LYS A 112 -20.21 -32.49 -22.90
N TYR A 113 -21.19 -31.60 -22.84
CA TYR A 113 -21.75 -31.15 -21.57
C TYR A 113 -22.51 -32.27 -20.84
N ALA A 114 -23.23 -33.14 -21.55
CA ALA A 114 -23.89 -34.31 -20.96
C ALA A 114 -22.88 -35.28 -20.30
N GLU A 115 -21.78 -35.60 -20.99
CA GLU A 115 -20.72 -36.45 -20.43
C GLU A 115 -20.03 -35.78 -19.22
N LEU A 116 -19.78 -34.48 -19.32
CA LEU A 116 -19.21 -33.70 -18.22
C LEU A 116 -20.13 -33.66 -17.00
N LEU A 117 -21.44 -33.43 -17.18
CA LEU A 117 -22.43 -33.47 -16.11
C LEU A 117 -22.48 -34.85 -15.45
N ARG A 118 -22.47 -35.94 -16.23
CA ARG A 118 -22.42 -37.32 -15.69
C ARG A 118 -21.22 -37.49 -14.76
N ASN A 119 -20.03 -37.07 -15.21
CA ASN A 119 -18.80 -37.17 -14.42
C ASN A 119 -18.84 -36.27 -13.17
N LEU A 120 -19.46 -35.09 -13.25
CA LEU A 120 -19.62 -34.18 -12.10
C LEU A 120 -20.58 -34.74 -11.05
N VAL A 121 -21.71 -35.36 -11.46
CA VAL A 121 -22.63 -36.06 -10.54
C VAL A 121 -21.88 -37.19 -9.85
N LEU A 122 -21.24 -38.05 -10.63
CA LEU A 122 -20.52 -39.21 -10.13
C LEU A 122 -19.41 -38.83 -9.13
N GLN A 123 -18.61 -37.80 -9.44
CA GLN A 123 -17.59 -37.30 -8.52
C GLN A 123 -18.18 -36.84 -7.18
N ALA A 124 -19.29 -36.12 -7.22
CA ALA A 124 -19.91 -35.59 -6.01
C ALA A 124 -20.67 -36.67 -5.22
N LEU A 125 -21.24 -37.69 -5.89
CA LEU A 125 -21.78 -38.90 -5.24
C LEU A 125 -20.70 -39.68 -4.48
N TYR A 126 -19.52 -39.89 -5.07
CA TYR A 126 -18.40 -40.53 -4.36
C TYR A 126 -17.89 -39.73 -3.17
N ARG A 127 -18.08 -38.40 -3.17
CA ARG A 127 -17.64 -37.54 -2.08
C ARG A 127 -18.63 -37.53 -0.91
N LEU A 128 -19.93 -37.68 -1.19
CA LEU A 128 -20.98 -37.73 -0.18
C LEU A 128 -21.16 -39.14 0.41
N MET A 129 -21.14 -40.20 -0.41
CA MET A 129 -21.42 -41.59 -0.02
C MET A 129 -22.70 -41.76 0.83
N GLU A 130 -23.74 -40.98 0.54
CA GLU A 130 -25.03 -41.02 1.24
C GLU A 130 -26.12 -41.70 0.40
N LYS A 131 -27.12 -42.29 1.07
CA LYS A 131 -28.25 -42.98 0.42
C LYS A 131 -29.31 -42.03 -0.12
N ASN A 132 -29.46 -40.84 0.46
CA ASN A 132 -30.45 -39.86 0.03
C ASN A 132 -29.71 -38.58 -0.33
N VAL A 133 -29.78 -38.18 -1.60
CA VAL A 133 -29.07 -36.98 -2.07
C VAL A 133 -29.99 -36.16 -2.97
N LYS A 134 -29.98 -34.84 -2.77
CA LYS A 134 -30.68 -33.88 -3.63
C LYS A 134 -29.70 -33.28 -4.62
N VAL A 135 -30.02 -33.34 -5.90
CA VAL A 135 -29.23 -32.78 -6.99
C VAL A 135 -29.92 -31.51 -7.45
N SER A 136 -29.31 -30.37 -7.20
CA SER A 136 -29.76 -29.10 -7.75
C SER A 136 -29.04 -28.81 -9.05
N GLY A 137 -29.81 -28.53 -10.10
CA GLY A 137 -29.33 -28.15 -11.43
C GLY A 137 -29.94 -26.83 -11.91
N ARG A 138 -29.45 -26.32 -13.03
CA ARG A 138 -30.08 -25.18 -13.72
C ARG A 138 -31.39 -25.62 -14.35
N PRO A 139 -32.39 -24.71 -14.46
CA PRO A 139 -33.65 -25.01 -15.13
C PRO A 139 -33.46 -25.50 -16.58
N LYS A 140 -32.48 -24.91 -17.29
CA LYS A 140 -32.16 -25.24 -18.69
C LYS A 140 -31.51 -26.62 -18.89
N ASP A 141 -30.89 -27.15 -17.85
CA ASP A 141 -30.08 -28.37 -17.94
C ASP A 141 -30.80 -29.60 -17.38
N GLN A 142 -32.05 -29.46 -16.91
CA GLN A 142 -32.79 -30.53 -16.24
C GLN A 142 -32.94 -31.80 -17.06
N GLU A 143 -33.23 -31.69 -18.37
CA GLU A 143 -33.42 -32.87 -19.22
C GLU A 143 -32.13 -33.67 -19.38
N ILE A 144 -31.00 -32.97 -19.51
CA ILE A 144 -29.67 -33.57 -19.62
C ILE A 144 -29.24 -34.13 -18.26
N LEU A 145 -29.55 -33.41 -17.18
CA LEU A 145 -29.23 -33.78 -15.81
C LEU A 145 -29.96 -35.06 -15.38
N LYS A 146 -31.24 -35.22 -15.73
CA LYS A 146 -31.99 -36.46 -15.41
C LYS A 146 -31.33 -37.70 -16.03
N LYS A 147 -30.95 -37.62 -17.31
CA LYS A 147 -30.21 -38.69 -18.01
C LYS A 147 -28.85 -38.94 -17.36
N ALA A 148 -28.10 -37.87 -17.07
CA ALA A 148 -26.80 -37.96 -16.43
C ALA A 148 -26.86 -38.56 -15.01
N VAL A 149 -27.94 -38.30 -14.27
CA VAL A 149 -28.19 -38.85 -12.94
C VAL A 149 -28.51 -40.35 -13.00
N GLU A 150 -29.33 -40.80 -13.96
CA GLU A 150 -29.63 -42.23 -14.14
C GLU A 150 -28.37 -43.03 -14.48
N ASP A 151 -27.56 -42.53 -15.41
CA ASP A 151 -26.29 -43.14 -15.79
C ASP A 151 -25.30 -43.16 -14.61
N ALA A 152 -25.15 -42.03 -13.91
CA ALA A 152 -24.25 -41.92 -12.76
C ALA A 152 -24.69 -42.77 -11.56
N ALA A 153 -26.00 -42.90 -11.32
CA ALA A 153 -26.54 -43.73 -10.25
C ALA A 153 -26.31 -45.22 -10.52
N SER A 154 -26.41 -45.65 -11.78
CA SER A 154 -26.13 -47.02 -12.19
C SER A 154 -24.65 -47.37 -11.99
N GLU A 155 -23.73 -46.50 -12.43
CA GLU A 155 -22.29 -46.70 -12.27
C GLU A 155 -21.86 -46.61 -10.79
N PHE A 156 -22.48 -45.72 -10.01
CA PHE A 156 -22.23 -45.62 -8.57
C PHE A 156 -22.69 -46.89 -7.85
N ARG A 157 -23.88 -47.43 -8.19
CA ARG A 157 -24.41 -48.66 -7.57
C ARG A 157 -23.50 -49.86 -7.87
N GLU A 158 -22.98 -49.95 -9.08
CA GLU A 158 -22.06 -51.03 -9.49
C GLU A 158 -20.75 -51.01 -8.70
N LYS A 159 -20.17 -49.82 -8.48
CA LYS A 159 -18.86 -49.67 -7.83
C LYS A 159 -18.92 -49.57 -6.30
N SER A 160 -19.98 -49.02 -5.74
CA SER A 160 -20.08 -48.73 -4.30
C SER A 160 -21.07 -49.63 -3.55
N GLY A 161 -21.99 -50.31 -4.26
CA GLY A 161 -22.99 -51.19 -3.65
C GLY A 161 -24.08 -50.47 -2.86
N ILE A 162 -24.14 -49.14 -2.89
CA ILE A 162 -25.12 -48.32 -2.16
C ILE A 162 -26.21 -47.86 -3.14
N GLU A 163 -27.48 -48.12 -2.82
CA GLU A 163 -28.62 -47.54 -3.53
C GLU A 163 -28.81 -46.08 -3.13
N VAL A 164 -28.71 -45.18 -4.11
CA VAL A 164 -28.91 -43.74 -3.92
C VAL A 164 -30.28 -43.34 -4.43
N ARG A 165 -31.10 -42.76 -3.56
CA ARG A 165 -32.30 -42.01 -3.93
C ARG A 165 -31.88 -40.59 -4.29
N VAL A 166 -32.03 -40.25 -5.55
CA VAL A 166 -31.69 -38.91 -6.06
C VAL A 166 -32.96 -38.12 -6.32
N GLU A 167 -33.14 -37.02 -5.59
CA GLU A 167 -34.20 -36.03 -5.86
C GLU A 167 -33.60 -34.86 -6.66
N VAL A 168 -34.20 -34.50 -7.79
CA VAL A 168 -33.75 -33.35 -8.59
C VAL A 168 -34.53 -32.11 -8.16
N ASP A 169 -33.83 -31.02 -7.81
CA ASP A 169 -34.44 -29.76 -7.33
C ASP A 169 -33.94 -28.55 -8.15
N ASP A 170 -34.74 -27.48 -8.20
CA ASP A 170 -34.62 -26.37 -9.17
C ASP A 170 -34.11 -25.07 -8.54
N GLN A 171 -33.06 -25.16 -7.73
CA GLN A 171 -32.60 -24.03 -6.90
C GLN A 171 -31.42 -23.22 -7.45
N LEU A 172 -30.88 -23.55 -8.63
CA LEU A 172 -29.72 -22.84 -9.17
C LEU A 172 -30.11 -21.64 -10.04
N SER A 173 -29.43 -20.51 -9.80
CA SER A 173 -29.58 -19.30 -10.60
C SER A 173 -29.07 -19.47 -12.03
N ASP A 174 -29.79 -18.90 -12.99
CA ASP A 174 -29.42 -18.84 -14.41
C ASP A 174 -28.10 -18.08 -14.68
N LYS A 175 -27.56 -17.34 -13.69
CA LYS A 175 -26.33 -16.55 -13.83
C LYS A 175 -25.02 -17.34 -13.80
N LEU A 176 -25.03 -18.55 -13.27
CA LEU A 176 -23.84 -19.43 -13.28
C LEU A 176 -23.45 -19.83 -14.72
N ASN A 177 -22.39 -20.61 -14.89
CA ASN A 177 -22.01 -21.15 -16.19
C ASN A 177 -22.36 -22.64 -16.34
N GLY A 178 -22.88 -23.29 -15.30
CA GLY A 178 -23.30 -24.69 -15.36
C GLY A 178 -22.87 -25.50 -14.14
N GLY A 179 -23.12 -26.80 -14.22
CA GLY A 179 -22.77 -27.76 -13.18
C GLY A 179 -23.84 -27.92 -12.11
N ILE A 180 -23.44 -28.52 -11.00
CA ILE A 180 -24.36 -29.20 -10.09
C ILE A 180 -24.01 -28.91 -8.64
N ILE A 181 -25.04 -28.76 -7.80
CA ILE A 181 -24.88 -28.78 -6.35
C ILE A 181 -25.56 -30.04 -5.83
N LEU A 182 -24.84 -30.86 -5.07
CA LEU A 182 -25.42 -32.00 -4.37
C LEU A 182 -25.57 -31.68 -2.89
N THR A 183 -26.78 -31.85 -2.37
CA THR A 183 -27.12 -31.65 -0.96
C THR A 183 -27.53 -32.99 -0.35
N GLY A 184 -26.74 -33.48 0.59
CA GLY A 184 -27.06 -34.64 1.41
C GLY A 184 -27.91 -34.27 2.63
N ALA A 185 -27.80 -35.05 3.71
CA ALA A 185 -28.54 -34.80 4.95
C ALA A 185 -28.05 -33.55 5.69
N ARG A 186 -26.73 -33.31 5.70
CA ARG A 186 -26.10 -32.15 6.38
C ARG A 186 -24.95 -31.53 5.58
N ILE A 187 -24.46 -32.22 4.55
CA ILE A 187 -23.29 -31.81 3.77
C ILE A 187 -23.76 -31.38 2.37
N THR A 188 -23.25 -30.25 1.91
CA THR A 188 -23.50 -29.75 0.55
C THR A 188 -22.20 -29.71 -0.22
N VAL A 189 -22.17 -30.33 -1.40
CA VAL A 189 -21.04 -30.35 -2.32
C VAL A 189 -21.39 -29.47 -3.51
N ASN A 190 -20.76 -28.30 -3.57
CA ASN A 190 -20.86 -27.42 -4.73
C ASN A 190 -19.85 -27.88 -5.79
N ASN A 191 -20.34 -28.46 -6.88
CA ASN A 191 -19.54 -28.92 -8.02
C ASN A 191 -19.91 -28.15 -9.30
N THR A 192 -20.30 -26.88 -9.15
CA THR A 192 -20.54 -25.97 -10.27
C THR A 192 -19.24 -25.61 -10.98
N LEU A 193 -19.34 -25.26 -12.26
CA LEU A 193 -18.16 -24.90 -13.07
C LEU A 193 -17.45 -23.65 -12.53
N ASP A 194 -18.21 -22.68 -12.02
CA ASP A 194 -17.68 -21.46 -11.42
C ASP A 194 -16.92 -21.74 -10.12
N GLU A 195 -17.45 -22.60 -9.24
CA GLU A 195 -16.80 -22.95 -7.97
C GLU A 195 -15.51 -23.76 -8.21
N ARG A 196 -15.53 -24.67 -9.19
CA ARG A 196 -14.33 -25.40 -9.61
C ARG A 196 -13.27 -24.47 -10.17
N LEU A 197 -13.67 -23.49 -10.99
CA LEU A 197 -12.75 -22.47 -11.48
C LEU A 197 -12.18 -21.66 -10.32
N ARG A 198 -13.00 -21.25 -9.35
CA ARG A 198 -12.53 -20.51 -8.17
C ARG A 198 -11.48 -21.29 -7.38
N LEU A 199 -11.74 -22.57 -7.10
CA LEU A 199 -10.79 -23.45 -6.41
C LEU A 199 -9.50 -23.63 -7.23
N LEU A 200 -9.62 -23.79 -8.55
CA LEU A 200 -8.46 -23.88 -9.43
C LEU A 200 -7.69 -22.56 -9.47
N SER A 201 -8.37 -21.42 -9.49
CA SER A 201 -7.75 -20.09 -9.47
C SER A 201 -6.86 -19.95 -8.24
N GLU A 202 -7.35 -20.29 -7.04
CA GLU A 202 -6.57 -20.21 -5.80
C GLU A 202 -5.29 -21.05 -5.86
N LEU A 203 -5.38 -22.28 -6.38
CA LEU A 203 -4.24 -23.20 -6.51
C LEU A 203 -3.28 -22.81 -7.64
N ALA A 204 -3.81 -22.29 -8.76
CA ALA A 204 -3.05 -21.95 -9.95
C ALA A 204 -2.45 -20.54 -9.90
N LEU A 205 -2.94 -19.66 -9.02
CA LEU A 205 -2.47 -18.28 -8.86
C LEU A 205 -0.93 -18.16 -8.75
N PRO A 206 -0.22 -18.98 -7.95
CA PRO A 206 1.23 -18.93 -7.87
C PRO A 206 1.91 -19.25 -9.23
N ALA A 207 1.44 -20.29 -9.92
CA ALA A 207 1.97 -20.70 -11.22
C ALA A 207 1.67 -19.67 -12.32
N LEU A 208 0.45 -19.11 -12.33
CA LEU A 208 0.06 -18.05 -13.25
C LEU A 208 0.88 -16.78 -13.03
N ARG A 209 1.13 -16.41 -11.76
CA ARG A 209 1.98 -15.26 -11.43
C ARG A 209 3.41 -15.45 -11.94
N GLU A 210 3.96 -16.65 -11.79
CA GLU A 210 5.30 -16.99 -12.29
C GLU A 210 5.38 -16.93 -13.83
N ASN A 211 4.35 -17.44 -14.51
CA ASN A 211 4.31 -17.44 -15.98
C ASN A 211 4.06 -16.05 -16.58
N LEU A 212 3.20 -15.23 -15.97
CA LEU A 212 2.82 -13.91 -16.51
C LEU A 212 3.82 -12.82 -16.14
N PHE A 213 4.38 -12.84 -14.93
CA PHE A 213 5.24 -11.77 -14.41
C PHE A 213 6.70 -12.20 -14.22
N GLY A 214 7.02 -13.46 -14.53
CA GLY A 214 8.36 -14.02 -14.40
C GLY A 214 8.66 -14.59 -13.01
N LYS A 215 9.74 -15.37 -12.95
CA LYS A 215 10.23 -15.96 -11.70
C LYS A 215 10.81 -14.88 -10.80
N ASN A 216 10.60 -15.01 -9.50
CA ASN A 216 11.26 -14.15 -8.53
C ASN A 216 12.77 -14.51 -8.48
N PRO A 217 13.69 -13.61 -8.86
CA PRO A 217 15.13 -13.88 -8.87
C PRO A 217 15.68 -14.14 -7.45
N ASN A 218 14.99 -13.67 -6.41
CA ASN A 218 15.41 -13.84 -5.02
C ASN A 218 14.87 -15.11 -4.37
N ARG A 219 14.04 -15.90 -5.07
CA ARG A 219 13.51 -17.17 -4.52
C ARG A 219 14.48 -18.30 -4.85
N ALA A 220 15.32 -18.67 -3.88
CA ALA A 220 16.29 -19.76 -4.02
C ALA A 220 15.72 -21.16 -3.68
N PHE A 221 14.68 -21.24 -2.85
CA PHE A 221 14.13 -22.51 -2.37
C PHE A 221 12.62 -22.62 -2.64
N PHE A 222 12.19 -23.83 -3.02
CA PHE A 222 10.79 -24.18 -3.34
C PHE A 222 10.14 -25.08 -2.27
N SER A 223 10.67 -25.06 -1.04
CA SER A 223 10.11 -25.75 0.13
C SER A 223 8.74 -25.23 0.51
#